data_AF-A0A5C6ZEN7-F1
#
_entry.id   AF-A0A5C6ZEN7-F1
#
_cell.length_a   1.000
_cell.length_b   1.000
_cell.length_c   1.000
_cell.angle_alpha   90.00
_cell.angle_beta   90.00
_cell.angle_gamma   90.00
#
_symmetry.space_group_name_H-M   'P 1'
#
loop_
_entity.id
_entity.type
_entity.pdbx_description
1 polymer ?
#
loop_
_entity_poly.entity_id
_entity_poly.type
_entity_poly.pdbx_seq_one_letter_code
_entity_poly.pdbx_strand_id
1 'polypeptide(L)'
;MKTIPNVFSNADITVTYNPSQCVNAERCAKELSAVFRNSVIPWIDLDAASTDLIVKQINRCPSAALKFQWRRERIQKTQPSKHPSSRKETIPFG
;
A
#
# COMPACT_ATOMS: atom_id res chain seq x y z
N MET A 1 21.23 -3.38 -16.74
CA MET A 1 19.84 -3.81 -16.51
C MET A 1 19.04 -2.55 -16.18
N LYS A 2 18.13 -2.10 -17.05
CA LYS A 2 17.39 -0.84 -16.83
C LYS A 2 16.35 -1.08 -15.73
N THR A 3 16.62 -0.61 -14.53
CA THR A 3 15.66 -0.61 -13.42
C THR A 3 14.52 0.32 -13.81
N ILE A 4 13.39 -0.24 -14.21
CA ILE A 4 12.16 0.54 -14.41
C ILE A 4 11.87 1.16 -13.04
N PRO A 5 11.71 2.49 -12.93
CA PRO A 5 11.44 3.09 -11.64
C PRO A 5 10.07 2.58 -11.18
N ASN A 6 10.05 1.72 -10.17
CA ASN A 6 8.81 1.22 -9.57
C ASN A 6 8.16 2.29 -8.67
N VAL A 7 8.36 3.56 -8.99
CA VAL A 7 7.91 4.71 -8.22
C VAL A 7 6.97 5.50 -9.12
N PHE A 8 5.74 5.64 -8.66
CA PHE A 8 4.65 6.31 -9.35
C PHE A 8 4.17 7.43 -8.45
N SER A 9 4.08 8.65 -8.97
CA SER A 9 3.69 9.81 -8.17
C SER A 9 2.62 10.61 -8.89
N ASN A 10 1.58 11.00 -8.16
CA ASN A 10 0.57 11.96 -8.60
C ASN A 10 0.66 13.24 -7.74
N ALA A 11 -0.28 14.18 -7.93
CA ALA A 11 -0.37 15.44 -7.20
C ALA A 11 -0.36 15.24 -5.67
N ASP A 12 -1.02 14.18 -5.18
CA ASP A 12 -1.18 13.94 -3.74
C ASP A 12 -0.15 13.02 -3.10
N ILE A 13 0.14 11.88 -3.76
CA ILE A 13 0.93 10.78 -3.18
C ILE A 13 1.97 10.24 -4.15
N THR A 14 3.01 9.64 -3.57
CA THR A 14 4.01 8.82 -4.25
C THR A 14 3.86 7.37 -3.80
N VAL A 15 3.60 6.48 -4.73
CA VAL A 15 3.48 5.03 -4.55
C VAL A 15 4.75 4.33 -5.03
N THR A 16 5.30 3.44 -4.22
CA THR A 16 6.43 2.57 -4.57
C THR A 16 5.98 1.13 -4.61
N TYR A 17 6.38 0.42 -5.66
CA TYR A 17 6.11 -1.00 -5.87
C TYR A 17 7.41 -1.81 -5.74
N ASN A 18 7.40 -2.85 -4.91
CA ASN A 18 8.53 -3.76 -4.77
C ASN A 18 8.14 -5.17 -5.26
N PRO A 19 8.52 -5.57 -6.49
CA PRO A 19 8.20 -6.88 -7.03
C PRO A 19 8.84 -8.02 -6.22
N SER A 20 9.99 -7.79 -5.58
CA SER A 20 10.65 -8.79 -4.73
C SER A 20 9.88 -9.10 -3.43
N GLN A 21 8.89 -8.29 -3.08
CA GLN A 21 8.00 -8.52 -1.94
C GLN A 21 6.58 -8.88 -2.39
N CYS A 22 6.30 -8.85 -3.70
CA CYS A 22 4.99 -9.17 -4.23
C CYS A 22 4.83 -10.68 -4.30
N VAL A 23 3.87 -11.23 -3.54
CA VAL A 23 3.51 -12.67 -3.61
C VAL A 23 2.53 -12.97 -4.74
N ASN A 24 2.30 -12.00 -5.63
CA ASN A 24 1.35 -12.08 -6.74
C ASN A 24 -0.06 -12.53 -6.31
N ALA A 25 -0.53 -12.06 -5.16
CA ALA A 25 -1.87 -12.38 -4.62
C ALA A 25 -3.04 -11.83 -5.47
N GLU A 26 -2.74 -11.03 -6.50
CA GLU A 26 -3.69 -10.39 -7.43
C GLU A 26 -4.77 -9.49 -6.80
N ARG A 27 -4.84 -9.37 -5.47
CA ARG A 27 -5.84 -8.54 -4.78
C ARG A 27 -5.82 -7.09 -5.22
N CYS A 28 -4.62 -6.53 -5.42
CA CYS A 28 -4.43 -5.16 -5.90
C CYS A 28 -5.19 -4.93 -7.23
N ALA A 29 -4.97 -5.81 -8.20
CA ALA A 29 -5.59 -5.75 -9.52
C ALA A 29 -7.06 -6.20 -9.53
N LYS A 30 -7.48 -7.14 -8.67
CA LYS A 30 -8.87 -7.62 -8.63
C LYS A 30 -9.83 -6.59 -8.03
N GLU A 31 -9.45 -5.91 -6.94
CA GLU A 31 -10.36 -4.97 -6.28
C GLU A 31 -10.22 -3.54 -6.82
N LEU A 32 -9.07 -3.17 -7.41
CA LEU A 32 -8.82 -1.84 -7.96
C LEU A 32 -8.07 -1.91 -9.29
N SER A 33 -8.63 -2.67 -10.23
CA SER A 33 -8.13 -2.87 -11.60
C SER A 33 -7.96 -1.59 -12.40
N ALA A 34 -8.74 -0.55 -12.07
CA ALA A 34 -8.62 0.77 -12.69
C ALA A 34 -7.21 1.37 -12.49
N VAL A 35 -6.64 1.17 -11.29
CA VAL A 35 -5.34 1.69 -10.84
C VAL A 35 -4.23 0.67 -11.00
N PHE A 36 -4.40 -0.54 -10.46
CA PHE A 36 -3.37 -1.59 -10.48
C PHE A 36 -3.62 -2.55 -11.64
N ARG A 37 -2.83 -2.42 -12.70
CA ARG A 37 -2.92 -3.24 -13.92
C ARG A 37 -1.75 -4.21 -13.96
N ASN A 38 -2.03 -5.44 -14.38
CA ASN A 38 -1.06 -6.53 -14.47
C ASN A 38 -0.67 -6.88 -15.91
N SER A 39 -1.27 -6.22 -16.91
CA SER A 39 -1.05 -6.48 -18.34
C SER A 39 -0.77 -5.22 -19.16
N VAL A 40 -0.81 -4.03 -18.55
CA VAL A 40 -0.71 -2.73 -19.23
C VAL A 40 0.37 -1.89 -18.56
N ILE A 41 1.16 -1.17 -19.37
CA ILE A 41 2.16 -0.20 -18.90
C ILE A 41 1.61 1.20 -19.13
N PRO A 42 1.61 2.08 -18.11
CA PRO A 42 2.14 1.88 -16.75
C PRO A 42 1.29 0.92 -15.91
N TRP A 43 1.95 0.10 -15.07
CA TRP A 43 1.30 -0.88 -14.20
C TRP A 43 0.43 -0.25 -13.11
N ILE A 44 0.74 0.99 -12.73
CA ILE A 44 0.03 1.74 -11.69
C ILE A 44 -0.41 3.07 -12.28
N ASP A 45 -1.72 3.27 -12.35
CA ASP A 45 -2.35 4.49 -12.81
C ASP A 45 -3.03 5.21 -11.64
N LEU A 46 -2.36 6.20 -11.07
CA LEU A 46 -2.83 6.93 -9.88
C LEU A 46 -3.92 7.96 -10.19
N ASP A 47 -4.31 8.12 -11.45
CA ASP A 47 -5.34 9.07 -11.89
C ASP A 47 -6.71 8.39 -12.05
N ALA A 48 -6.74 7.09 -12.34
CA ALA A 48 -7.95 6.31 -12.51
C ALA A 48 -8.84 6.19 -11.26
N ALA A 49 -8.36 6.55 -10.07
CA ALA A 49 -9.16 6.54 -8.85
C ALA A 49 -8.69 7.57 -7.81
N SER A 50 -9.56 7.87 -6.85
CA SER A 50 -9.23 8.78 -5.73
C SER A 50 -8.11 8.23 -4.84
N THR A 51 -7.23 9.12 -4.40
CA THR A 51 -6.10 8.85 -3.49
C THR A 51 -6.49 8.02 -2.25
N ASP A 52 -7.67 8.24 -1.66
CA ASP A 52 -8.19 7.44 -0.52
C ASP A 52 -8.37 5.95 -0.87
N LEU A 53 -8.94 5.65 -2.03
CA LEU A 53 -9.15 4.27 -2.49
C LEU A 53 -7.81 3.58 -2.74
N ILE A 54 -6.86 4.31 -3.32
CA ILE A 54 -5.50 3.83 -3.58
C ILE A 54 -4.82 3.49 -2.24
N VAL A 55 -4.86 4.38 -1.26
CA VAL A 55 -4.26 4.17 0.07
C VAL A 55 -4.92 3.00 0.80
N LYS A 56 -6.26 2.89 0.76
CA LYS A 56 -6.99 1.74 1.33
C LYS A 56 -6.56 0.44 0.68
N GLN A 57 -6.40 0.43 -0.63
CA GLN A 57 -5.99 -0.76 -1.37
C GLN A 57 -4.55 -1.16 -1.06
N ILE A 58 -3.63 -0.19 -0.95
CA ILE A 58 -2.25 -0.44 -0.55
C ILE A 58 -2.19 -1.06 0.86
N ASN A 59 -3.01 -0.58 1.79
CA ASN A 59 -3.10 -1.16 3.15
C ASN A 59 -3.69 -2.59 3.18
N ARG A 60 -4.46 -2.98 2.15
CA ARG A 60 -4.98 -4.36 2.03
C ARG A 60 -3.98 -5.34 1.40
N CYS A 61 -2.82 -4.86 0.95
CA CYS A 61 -1.78 -5.71 0.39
C CYS A 61 -1.19 -6.62 1.49
N PRO A 62 -1.41 -7.95 1.46
CA PRO A 62 -0.93 -8.84 2.51
C PRO A 62 0.60 -8.96 2.55
N SER A 63 1.26 -8.68 1.42
CA SER A 63 2.71 -8.80 1.29
C SER A 63 3.46 -7.49 1.45
N ALA A 64 2.76 -6.38 1.73
CA ALA A 64 3.34 -5.04 1.87
C ALA A 64 4.25 -4.61 0.71
N ALA A 65 4.03 -5.16 -0.49
CA ALA A 65 4.81 -4.87 -1.70
C ALA A 65 4.58 -3.44 -2.22
N LEU A 66 3.41 -2.88 -1.92
CA LEU A 66 3.05 -1.51 -2.25
C LEU A 66 3.22 -0.63 -1.02
N LYS A 67 3.86 0.53 -1.19
CA LYS A 67 4.01 1.56 -0.17
C LYS A 67 3.59 2.89 -0.74
N PHE A 68 3.11 3.80 0.10
CA PHE A 68 2.81 5.17 -0.31
C PHE A 68 3.46 6.18 0.63
N GLN A 69 3.67 7.39 0.12
CA GLN A 69 4.15 8.56 0.82
C GLN A 69 3.29 9.75 0.41
N TRP A 70 2.85 10.55 1.38
CA TRP A 70 2.16 11.81 1.10
C TRP A 70 3.15 12.88 0.67
N ARG A 71 2.81 13.63 -0.38
CA ARG A 71 3.55 14.85 -0.72
C ARG A 71 3.29 15.87 0.41
N ARG A 72 4.33 16.57 0.87
CA ARG A 72 4.38 17.38 2.12
C ARG A 72 3.26 18.42 2.33
N GLU A 73 2.41 18.67 1.34
CA GLU A 73 1.31 19.64 1.42
C GLU A 73 -0.01 19.09 1.99
N ARG A 74 -0.18 17.76 2.12
CA ARG A 74 -1.31 17.15 2.83
C ARG A 74 -0.90 16.62 4.20
N ILE A 75 -0.90 17.51 5.19
CA ILE A 75 -0.78 17.14 6.59
C ILE A 75 -2.11 16.46 7.04
N GLN A 76 -1.97 15.23 7.56
CA GLN A 76 -2.89 14.48 8.45
C GLN A 76 -4.08 13.69 7.87
N LYS A 77 -4.39 12.61 8.63
CA LYS A 77 -5.48 11.61 8.53
C LYS A 77 -5.14 10.43 7.62
N THR A 78 -4.45 9.38 8.09
CA THR A 78 -5.07 8.30 8.88
C THR A 78 -3.98 7.38 9.43
N GLN A 79 -3.80 7.38 10.75
CA GLN A 79 -3.26 6.23 11.48
C GLN A 79 -4.48 5.55 12.11
N PRO A 80 -4.61 4.20 12.01
CA PRO A 80 -4.65 3.52 13.29
C PRO A 80 -3.81 2.24 13.37
N SER A 81 -3.32 2.05 14.59
CA SER A 81 -3.02 0.79 15.27
C SER A 81 -1.91 -0.09 14.71
N LYS A 82 -0.67 0.22 15.11
CA LYS A 82 0.17 -0.86 15.66
C LYS A 82 -0.36 -1.16 17.05
N HIS A 83 -0.96 -2.34 17.19
CA HIS A 83 -1.53 -2.87 18.42
C HIS A 83 -0.48 -2.89 19.54
N PRO A 84 -0.80 -2.46 20.77
CA PRO A 84 0.10 -2.64 21.91
C PRO A 84 0.14 -4.14 22.25
N SER A 85 1.23 -4.81 21.90
CA SER A 85 1.53 -6.13 22.47
C SER A 85 2.04 -5.91 23.88
N SER A 86 1.14 -5.81 24.85
CA SER A 86 1.53 -5.92 26.25
C SER A 86 0.45 -6.58 27.09
N ARG A 87 0.91 -7.61 27.80
CA ARG A 87 0.35 -8.23 29.01
C ARG A 87 -0.68 -9.36 28.81
N LYS A 88 -0.19 -10.59 28.99
CA LYS A 88 -0.87 -11.56 29.85
C LYS A 88 0.09 -11.87 30.99
N GLU A 89 -0.13 -11.23 32.13
CA GLU A 89 0.45 -11.63 33.42
C GLU A 89 -0.12 -13.00 33.77
N THR A 90 0.77 -13.93 34.08
CA THR A 90 0.45 -15.27 34.58
C THR A 90 -0.13 -15.15 35.99
N ILE A 91 -1.32 -15.72 36.18
CA ILE A 91 -2.05 -15.76 37.45
C ILE A 91 -1.35 -16.77 38.38
N PRO A 92 -1.11 -16.47 39.66
CA PRO A 92 -0.57 -17.46 40.60
C PRO A 92 -1.67 -18.43 41.06
N PHE A 93 -1.40 -19.73 41.00
CA PHE A 93 -2.17 -20.76 41.69
C PHE A 93 -1.85 -20.70 43.18
N GLY A 94 -2.91 -20.72 44.01
CA GLY A 94 -2.83 -21.02 45.43
C GLY A 94 -2.65 -22.51 45.70
#